data_AF-A0A392PJC6-F1
#
_entry.id   AF-A0A392PJC6-F1
#
_cell.length_a   1.000
_cell.length_b   1.000
_cell.length_c   1.000
_cell.angle_alpha   90.00
_cell.angle_beta   90.00
_cell.angle_gamma   90.00
#
_symmetry.space_group_name_H-M   'P 1'
#
loop_
_entity.id
_entity.type
_entity.pdbx_description
1 polymer ?
#
loop_
_entity_poly.entity_id
_entity_poly.type
_entity_poly.pdbx_seq_one_letter_code
_entity_poly.pdbx_strand_id
1 'polypeptide(L)'
;VFRGSKDISKDQLLEQMSFFAKKPKPAVGVVAGARDGLSSESISRFLLPASECEFTLNSVLDELQRDPWPVPGDQREARCTSTALSIAASLLGACVPGSAARIMAFIGGPATEGPASVSVSLLT
;
A
#
# COMPACT_ATOMS: atom_id res chain seq x y z
N VAL A 1 -9.49 -0.40 -0.82
CA VAL A 1 -9.26 -0.81 0.59
C VAL A 1 -8.80 -2.25 0.61
N PHE A 2 -7.75 -2.55 1.36
CA PHE A 2 -7.17 -3.89 1.47
C PHE A 2 -7.42 -4.45 2.87
N ARG A 3 -7.52 -5.78 2.99
CA ARG A 3 -7.74 -6.44 4.29
C ARG A 3 -6.40 -6.66 4.99
N GLY A 4 -6.23 -6.06 6.16
CA GLY A 4 -4.99 -6.11 6.96
C GLY A 4 -4.53 -7.52 7.32
N SER A 5 -5.47 -8.43 7.58
CA SER A 5 -5.18 -9.83 7.92
C SER A 5 -4.69 -10.70 6.76
N LYS A 6 -4.67 -10.20 5.53
CA LYS A 6 -4.36 -11.00 4.34
C LYS A 6 -3.11 -10.49 3.64
N ASP A 7 -2.17 -11.40 3.40
CA ASP A 7 -1.06 -11.14 2.48
C ASP A 7 -1.56 -10.98 1.06
N ILE A 8 -1.14 -9.87 0.44
CA ILE A 8 -1.48 -9.52 -0.93
C ILE A 8 -0.20 -9.59 -1.75
N SER A 9 -0.21 -10.43 -2.79
CA SER A 9 0.91 -10.51 -3.71
C SER A 9 0.99 -9.27 -4.60
N LYS A 10 2.18 -9.01 -5.16
CA LYS A 10 2.38 -7.91 -6.11
C LYS A 10 1.39 -7.96 -7.27
N ASP A 11 1.15 -9.14 -7.84
CA ASP A 11 0.22 -9.31 -8.96
C ASP A 11 -1.22 -8.98 -8.57
N GLN A 12 -1.67 -9.44 -7.40
CA GLN A 12 -3.00 -9.13 -6.88
C GLN A 12 -3.16 -7.63 -6.60
N LEU A 13 -2.12 -6.99 -6.07
CA LEU A 13 -2.11 -5.55 -5.85
C LEU A 13 -2.29 -4.79 -7.17
N LEU A 14 -1.52 -5.16 -8.19
CA LEU A 14 -1.55 -4.49 -9.48
C LEU A 14 -2.89 -4.66 -10.20
N GLU A 15 -3.48 -5.84 -10.08
CA GLU A 15 -4.82 -6.13 -10.58
C GLU A 15 -5.89 -5.28 -9.86
N GLN A 16 -5.88 -5.26 -8.53
CA GLN A 16 -6.85 -4.48 -7.73
C GLN A 16 -6.71 -2.97 -7.92
N MET A 17 -5.50 -2.47 -8.15
CA MET A 17 -5.25 -1.05 -8.43
C MET A 17 -5.43 -0.68 -9.92
N SER A 18 -5.95 -1.60 -10.73
CA SER A 18 -6.28 -1.37 -12.15
C SER A 18 -5.09 -0.91 -13.00
N PHE A 19 -3.87 -1.30 -12.61
CA PHE A 19 -2.65 -0.93 -13.33
C PHE A 19 -2.58 -1.53 -14.74
N PHE A 20 -3.18 -2.71 -14.95
CA PHE A 20 -3.21 -3.43 -16.23
C PHE A 20 -4.58 -3.39 -16.96
N ALA A 21 -5.55 -2.64 -16.44
CA ALA A 21 -6.94 -2.67 -16.93
C ALA A 21 -7.16 -2.13 -18.36
N LYS A 22 -6.11 -1.60 -19.02
CA LYS A 22 -6.21 -1.00 -20.36
C LYS A 22 -5.36 -1.62 -21.47
N LYS A 23 -4.66 -2.74 -21.24
CA LYS A 23 -3.97 -3.44 -22.34
C LYS A 23 -4.27 -4.93 -22.32
N PRO A 24 -4.84 -5.51 -23.39
CA PRO A 24 -4.93 -6.95 -23.52
C PRO A 24 -3.51 -7.53 -23.48
N LYS A 25 -3.32 -8.63 -22.74
CA LYS A 25 -2.07 -9.39 -22.75
C LYS A 25 -1.65 -9.61 -24.23
N PRO A 26 -0.48 -9.14 -24.67
CA PRO A 26 -0.05 -9.44 -26.03
C PRO A 26 0.16 -10.95 -26.11
N ALA A 27 -0.54 -11.58 -27.06
CA ALA A 27 -0.25 -12.94 -27.48
C ALA A 27 1.18 -12.95 -28.05
N VAL A 28 2.04 -13.78 -27.45
CA VAL A 28 3.26 -14.36 -28.02
C VAL A 28 4.19 -13.41 -28.76
N GLY A 29 5.34 -13.14 -28.14
CA GLY A 29 6.59 -12.87 -28.86
C GLY A 29 6.81 -11.44 -29.31
N VAL A 30 7.13 -10.54 -28.38
CA VAL A 30 8.03 -9.40 -28.64
C VAL A 30 8.85 -9.11 -27.38
N VAL A 31 10.17 -9.07 -27.54
CA VAL A 31 11.14 -8.69 -26.51
C VAL A 31 10.97 -7.18 -26.24
N ALA A 32 9.99 -6.83 -25.41
CA ALA A 32 9.82 -5.46 -24.94
C ALA A 32 10.62 -5.30 -23.64
N GLY A 33 11.62 -4.41 -23.67
CA GLY A 33 12.44 -4.07 -22.50
C GLY A 33 11.57 -3.71 -21.29
N ALA A 34 12.13 -4.01 -20.11
CA ALA A 34 11.54 -3.97 -18.77
C ALA A 34 10.97 -2.60 -18.32
N ARG A 35 10.01 -2.07 -19.07
CA ARG A 35 9.04 -1.08 -18.62
C ARG A 35 7.73 -1.86 -18.53
N ASP A 36 7.55 -2.54 -17.40
CA ASP A 36 6.27 -3.14 -17.01
C ASP A 36 5.16 -2.16 -17.37
N GLY A 37 4.16 -2.63 -18.13
CA GLY A 37 3.25 -1.83 -18.97
C GLY A 37 2.32 -0.81 -18.28
N LEU A 38 2.76 -0.16 -17.21
CA LEU A 38 2.09 0.90 -16.48
C LEU A 38 2.13 2.20 -17.28
N SER A 39 0.96 2.84 -17.43
CA SER A 39 0.87 4.17 -18.02
C SER A 39 1.23 5.25 -16.98
N SER A 40 1.75 6.40 -17.44
CA SER A 40 1.97 7.57 -16.57
C SER A 40 0.70 7.95 -15.80
N GLU A 41 -0.46 7.83 -16.46
CA GLU A 41 -1.80 8.06 -15.89
C GLU A 41 -2.16 7.08 -14.76
N SER A 42 -1.59 5.87 -14.76
CA SER A 42 -1.81 4.90 -13.69
C SER A 42 -0.93 5.24 -12.47
N ILE A 43 0.27 5.75 -12.72
CA ILE A 43 1.23 6.13 -11.67
C ILE A 43 0.78 7.43 -11.00
N SER A 44 0.33 8.42 -11.77
CA SER A 44 -0.11 9.73 -11.28
C SER A 44 -1.30 9.67 -10.30
N ARG A 45 -2.05 8.57 -10.27
CA ARG A 45 -3.12 8.35 -9.28
C ARG A 45 -2.61 8.11 -7.87
N PHE A 46 -1.36 7.65 -7.74
CA PHE A 46 -0.76 7.28 -6.46
C PHE A 46 0.48 8.12 -6.13
N LEU A 47 1.22 8.58 -7.15
CA LEU A 47 2.43 9.38 -7.00
C LEU A 47 2.29 10.65 -7.83
N LEU A 48 2.28 11.79 -7.15
CA LEU A 48 2.27 13.12 -7.76
C LEU A 48 3.46 13.95 -7.24
N PRO A 49 3.95 14.92 -8.01
CA PRO A 49 4.86 15.94 -7.48
C PRO A 49 4.24 16.67 -6.29
N ALA A 50 5.03 16.96 -5.27
CA ALA A 50 4.55 17.62 -4.05
C ALA A 50 3.83 18.95 -4.33
N SER A 51 4.29 19.71 -5.33
CA SER A 51 3.68 20.97 -5.75
C SER A 51 2.25 20.83 -6.29
N GLU A 52 1.88 19.66 -6.81
CA GLU A 52 0.56 19.43 -7.40
C GLU A 52 -0.46 18.94 -6.37
N CYS A 53 -0.01 18.33 -5.27
CA CYS A 53 -0.89 17.76 -4.25
C CYS A 53 -0.81 18.43 -2.88
N GLU A 54 -0.01 19.49 -2.70
CA GLU A 54 0.26 20.14 -1.41
C GLU A 54 -1.02 20.47 -0.63
N PHE A 55 -1.97 21.18 -1.26
CA PHE A 55 -3.22 21.58 -0.61
C PHE A 55 -4.07 20.36 -0.23
N THR A 56 -4.29 19.45 -1.19
CA THR A 56 -5.07 18.23 -0.97
C THR A 56 -4.46 17.35 0.12
N LEU A 57 -3.14 17.22 0.16
CA LEU A 57 -2.43 16.45 1.15
C LEU A 57 -2.61 17.04 2.54
N ASN A 58 -2.47 18.36 2.70
CA ASN A 58 -2.71 19.02 3.98
C ASN A 58 -4.16 18.85 4.45
N SER A 59 -5.15 19.05 3.57
CA SER A 59 -6.55 18.83 3.92
C SER A 59 -6.84 17.40 4.39
N VAL A 60 -6.28 16.39 3.71
CA VAL A 60 -6.44 14.98 4.11
C VAL A 60 -5.78 14.69 5.46
N LEU A 61 -4.63 15.32 5.75
CA LEU A 61 -3.95 15.18 7.05
C LEU A 61 -4.76 15.83 8.18
N ASP A 62 -5.35 17.00 7.95
CA ASP A 62 -6.18 17.71 8.93
C ASP A 62 -7.50 16.96 9.23
N GLU A 63 -8.06 16.29 8.22
CA GLU A 63 -9.30 15.51 8.33
C GLU A 63 -9.07 14.08 8.86
N LEU A 64 -7.82 13.65 9.05
CA LEU A 64 -7.51 12.29 9.46
C LEU A 64 -7.98 12.01 10.89
N GLN A 65 -8.96 11.13 11.03
CA GLN A 65 -9.51 10.71 12.33
C GLN A 65 -8.88 9.40 12.81
N ARG A 66 -9.01 9.11 14.11
CA ARG A 66 -8.66 7.80 14.67
C ARG A 66 -9.51 6.72 13.99
N ASP A 67 -8.96 5.52 13.87
CA ASP A 67 -9.67 4.35 13.35
C ASP A 67 -11.05 4.20 14.03
N PRO A 68 -12.16 4.22 13.27
CA PRO A 68 -13.51 4.15 13.83
C PRO A 68 -13.86 2.76 14.37
N TRP A 69 -13.03 1.73 14.16
CA TRP A 69 -13.38 0.36 14.56
C TRP A 69 -13.37 0.17 16.09
N PRO A 70 -14.46 -0.37 16.68
CA PRO A 70 -14.53 -0.56 18.12
C PRO A 70 -13.53 -1.62 18.58
N VAL A 71 -12.82 -1.30 19.68
CA VAL A 71 -11.84 -2.19 20.30
C VAL A 71 -12.49 -2.84 21.53
N PRO A 72 -12.65 -4.17 21.56
CA PRO A 72 -13.08 -4.88 22.77
C PRO A 72 -12.14 -4.58 23.94
N GLY A 73 -12.67 -4.43 25.16
CA GLY A 73 -11.87 -4.02 26.32
C GLY A 73 -10.78 -5.01 26.75
N ASP A 74 -10.84 -6.25 26.26
CA ASP A 74 -9.87 -7.32 26.46
C ASP A 74 -8.82 -7.42 25.34
N GLN A 75 -8.92 -6.57 24.31
CA GLN A 75 -8.09 -6.64 23.10
C GLN A 75 -7.39 -5.31 22.83
N ARG A 76 -6.30 -5.38 22.08
CA ARG A 76 -5.63 -4.21 21.52
C ARG A 76 -6.24 -3.87 20.17
N GLU A 77 -6.16 -2.60 19.79
CA GLU A 77 -6.48 -2.14 18.43
C GLU A 77 -5.85 -3.05 17.36
N ALA A 78 -6.62 -3.40 16.34
CA ALA A 78 -6.14 -4.18 15.20
C ALA A 78 -5.20 -3.32 14.34
N ARG A 79 -3.93 -3.72 14.22
CA ARG A 79 -2.87 -2.97 13.55
C ARG A 79 -2.14 -3.87 12.55
N CYS A 80 -2.39 -3.64 11.27
CA CYS A 80 -1.83 -4.43 10.15
C CYS A 80 -0.61 -3.75 9.50
N THR A 81 0.31 -3.22 10.31
CA THR A 81 1.48 -2.45 9.84
C THR A 81 2.34 -3.19 8.82
N SER A 82 2.51 -4.51 9.00
CA SER A 82 3.29 -5.35 8.09
C SER A 82 2.69 -5.42 6.68
N THR A 83 1.38 -5.69 6.61
CA THR A 83 0.62 -5.70 5.35
C THR A 83 0.64 -4.33 4.68
N ALA A 84 0.46 -3.24 5.45
CA ALA A 84 0.53 -1.88 4.93
C ALA A 84 1.91 -1.57 4.30
N LEU A 85 2.99 -1.97 4.97
CA LEU A 85 4.35 -1.78 4.47
C LEU A 85 4.63 -2.61 3.22
N SER A 86 4.19 -3.87 3.18
CA SER A 86 4.32 -4.77 2.03
C SER A 86 3.61 -4.21 0.79
N ILE A 87 2.40 -3.68 0.97
CA ILE A 87 1.64 -3.01 -0.10
C ILE A 87 2.37 -1.76 -0.59
N ALA A 88 2.82 -0.89 0.32
CA ALA A 88 3.55 0.33 -0.04
C ALA A 88 4.84 0.03 -0.82
N ALA A 89 5.61 -0.96 -0.38
CA ALA A 89 6.83 -1.39 -1.07
C ALA A 89 6.54 -1.96 -2.47
N SER A 90 5.48 -2.74 -2.59
CA SER A 90 5.06 -3.33 -3.87
C SER A 90 4.55 -2.27 -4.84
N LEU A 91 3.78 -1.29 -4.36
CA LEU A 91 3.29 -0.16 -5.16
C LEU A 91 4.46 0.69 -5.69
N LEU A 92 5.39 1.08 -4.81
CA LEU A 92 6.56 1.85 -5.21
C LEU A 92 7.45 1.08 -6.19
N GLY A 93 7.68 -0.21 -5.94
CA GLY A 93 8.46 -1.07 -6.84
C GLY A 93 7.86 -1.16 -8.24
N ALA A 94 6.53 -1.09 -8.36
CA ALA A 94 5.84 -1.07 -9.64
C ALA A 94 5.86 0.31 -10.30
N CYS A 95 5.61 1.39 -9.54
CA CYS A 95 5.52 2.73 -10.10
C CYS A 95 6.87 3.34 -10.51
N VAL A 96 7.95 3.04 -9.78
CA VAL A 96 9.27 3.65 -9.99
C VAL A 96 10.40 2.60 -9.97
N PRO A 97 10.38 1.60 -10.89
CA PRO A 97 11.38 0.54 -10.92
C PRO A 97 12.78 1.13 -11.18
N GLY A 98 13.75 0.74 -10.34
CA GLY A 98 15.13 1.22 -10.45
C GLY A 98 15.38 2.65 -9.97
N SER A 99 14.38 3.32 -9.41
CA SER A 99 14.53 4.63 -8.76
C SER A 99 14.63 4.50 -7.24
N ALA A 100 15.20 5.51 -6.59
CA ALA A 100 15.20 5.61 -5.14
C ALA A 100 13.85 6.10 -4.63
N ALA A 101 13.28 5.43 -3.63
CA ALA A 101 12.08 5.83 -2.93
C ALA A 101 12.25 5.63 -1.42
N ARG A 102 11.51 6.39 -0.61
CA ARG A 102 11.52 6.30 0.86
C ARG A 102 10.10 6.02 1.36
N ILE A 103 9.94 4.95 2.14
CA ILE A 103 8.69 4.68 2.87
C ILE A 103 8.86 5.22 4.29
N MET A 104 7.94 6.10 4.72
CA MET A 104 7.88 6.62 6.07
C MET A 104 6.65 6.02 6.77
N ALA A 105 6.89 5.28 7.85
CA ALA A 105 5.83 4.66 8.65
C ALA A 105 5.76 5.31 10.02
N PHE A 106 4.60 5.88 10.36
CA PHE A 106 4.33 6.47 11.67
C PHE A 106 3.49 5.49 12.49
N ILE A 107 4.12 4.82 13.46
CA ILE A 107 3.56 3.67 14.16
C ILE A 107 3.41 4.00 15.65
N GLY A 108 2.19 3.96 16.17
CA GLY A 108 1.87 4.24 17.57
C GLY A 108 1.81 3.01 18.50
N GLY A 109 2.25 1.84 18.05
CA GLY A 109 2.19 0.59 18.82
C GLY A 109 2.56 -0.64 17.98
N PRO A 110 2.71 -1.83 18.59
CA PRO A 110 3.09 -3.04 17.87
C PRO A 110 2.02 -3.44 16.85
N ALA A 111 2.42 -4.11 15.76
CA ALA A 111 1.49 -4.75 14.84
C ALA A 111 0.75 -5.88 15.56
N THR A 112 -0.58 -5.89 15.52
CA THR A 112 -1.43 -6.89 16.19
C THR A 112 -2.21 -7.75 15.18
N GLU A 113 -2.17 -7.41 13.90
CA GLU A 113 -2.83 -8.14 12.81
C GLU A 113 -1.85 -8.37 11.64
N GLY A 114 -2.02 -9.50 10.95
CA GLY A 114 -1.22 -9.86 9.77
C GLY A 114 -0.06 -10.83 10.04
N PRO A 115 0.71 -11.18 9.00
CA PRO A 115 1.73 -12.25 9.03
C PRO A 115 2.91 -11.98 9.98
N ALA A 116 3.18 -10.72 10.30
CA ALA A 116 4.18 -10.32 11.30
C ALA A 116 3.53 -9.66 12.53
N SER A 117 2.34 -10.13 12.90
CA SER A 117 1.69 -9.72 14.15
C SER A 117 2.58 -10.06 15.34
N VAL A 118 2.93 -9.05 16.13
CA VAL A 118 3.62 -9.18 17.40
C VAL A 118 2.55 -9.29 18.48
N SER A 119 2.08 -10.51 18.73
CA SER A 119 1.32 -10.82 19.94
C SER A 119 2.26 -10.74 21.14
N VAL A 120 2.37 -9.57 21.75
CA VAL A 120 2.77 -9.51 23.15
C VAL A 120 1.56 -10.00 23.93
N SER A 121 1.47 -11.32 24.13
CA SER A 121 0.61 -11.89 25.16
C SER A 121 0.97 -11.17 26.45
N LEU A 122 0.03 -10.40 26.98
CA LEU A 122 0.10 -9.99 28.39
C LEU A 122 0.14 -11.31 29.16
N LEU A 123 1.34 -11.70 29.60
CA LEU A 123 1.51 -12.80 30.53
C LEU A 123 0.61 -12.53 31.74
N THR A 124 -0.20 -13.54 32.03
CA THR A 124 -0.91 -13.81 33.27
C THR A 124 -0.08 -13.49 34.51
#